data_AF-A0A946QQM4-F1
#
_entry.id   AF-A0A946QQM4-F1
#
_cell.length_a   1.000
_cell.length_b   1.000
_cell.length_c   1.000
_cell.angle_alpha   90.00
_cell.angle_beta   90.00
_cell.angle_gamma   90.00
#
_symmetry.space_group_name_H-M   'P 1'
#
loop_
_entity.id
_entity.type
_entity.pdbx_description
1 polymer ?
#
loop_
_entity_poly.entity_id
_entity_poly.type
_entity_poly.pdbx_seq_one_letter_code
_entity_poly.pdbx_strand_id
1 'polypeptide(L)'
;MLKFKLTTFLIIILTSFSFAQQANDIIGKYRLPNNLDVEIFEKEGKFMGKIIALSGHENGTKMDVNNPDKSKRNDSLIGKVIIENLEYNKEEKEWINGKMYGPEKGLVFNLKITKIKQNEIEVVGSKFLFWKTLKWERLN
;
A
#
# COMPACT_ATOMS: atom_id res chain seq x y z
N MET A 1 34.27 -48.99 -22.75
CA MET A 1 32.95 -48.43 -23.14
C MET A 1 32.23 -47.95 -21.90
N LEU A 2 32.14 -46.64 -21.69
CA LEU A 2 31.18 -46.06 -20.75
C LEU A 2 30.74 -44.72 -21.33
N LYS A 3 29.64 -44.75 -22.10
CA LYS A 3 29.02 -43.54 -22.66
C LYS A 3 28.16 -42.91 -21.56
N PHE A 4 28.70 -41.90 -20.88
CA PHE A 4 27.92 -41.07 -19.96
C PHE A 4 26.88 -40.30 -20.78
N LYS A 5 25.60 -40.65 -20.64
CA LYS A 5 24.49 -39.90 -21.24
C LYS A 5 24.33 -38.59 -20.48
N LEU A 6 24.71 -37.50 -21.13
CA LEU A 6 24.46 -36.12 -20.70
C LEU A 6 22.96 -35.83 -20.89
N THR A 7 22.13 -36.26 -19.94
CA THR A 7 20.71 -35.90 -19.94
C THR A 7 20.33 -35.35 -18.58
N THR A 8 19.86 -34.09 -18.65
CA THR A 8 19.00 -33.43 -17.68
C THR A 8 19.71 -32.82 -16.47
N PHE A 9 20.20 -31.59 -16.62
CA PHE A 9 20.28 -30.67 -15.50
C PHE A 9 20.19 -29.21 -15.95
N LEU A 10 18.97 -28.74 -16.22
CA LEU A 10 18.59 -27.33 -16.04
C LEU A 10 17.09 -27.20 -16.27
N ILE A 11 16.31 -26.91 -15.21
CA ILE A 11 15.05 -26.12 -15.18
C ILE A 11 14.58 -26.22 -13.72
N ILE A 12 15.15 -25.42 -12.82
CA ILE A 12 14.53 -25.11 -11.50
C ILE A 12 14.86 -23.65 -11.14
N ILE A 13 14.43 -22.68 -11.96
CA ILE A 13 14.44 -21.24 -11.59
C ILE A 13 13.22 -20.52 -12.21
N LEU A 14 12.01 -21.10 -12.17
CA LEU A 14 10.79 -20.41 -12.63
C LEU A 14 9.70 -20.23 -11.56
N THR A 15 9.84 -20.80 -10.37
CA THR A 15 8.77 -20.74 -9.36
C THR A 15 8.71 -19.41 -8.60
N SER A 16 9.79 -18.61 -8.58
CA SER A 16 9.84 -17.34 -7.84
C SER A 16 9.05 -16.21 -8.51
N PHE A 17 8.89 -16.25 -9.84
CA PHE A 17 8.27 -15.14 -10.60
C PHE A 17 6.75 -15.05 -10.41
N SER A 18 6.05 -16.18 -10.27
CA SER A 18 4.59 -16.18 -10.16
C SER A 18 4.07 -15.55 -8.86
N PHE A 19 4.88 -15.53 -7.79
CA PHE A 19 4.47 -15.01 -6.49
C PHE A 19 4.66 -13.50 -6.36
N ALA A 20 5.70 -12.94 -7.00
CA ALA A 20 5.88 -11.50 -7.05
C ALA A 20 4.72 -10.81 -7.79
N GLN A 21 4.11 -11.50 -8.76
CA GLN A 21 2.96 -10.99 -9.49
C GLN A 21 1.77 -10.71 -8.57
N GLN A 22 1.41 -11.66 -7.69
CA GLN A 22 0.27 -11.50 -6.77
C GLN A 22 0.51 -10.41 -5.71
N ALA A 23 1.72 -10.34 -5.14
CA ALA A 23 2.04 -9.31 -4.16
C ALA A 23 1.90 -7.89 -4.74
N ASN A 24 2.18 -7.74 -6.03
CA ASN A 24 2.13 -6.46 -6.75
C ASN A 24 0.72 -6.03 -7.18
N ASP A 25 -0.31 -6.84 -6.94
CA ASP A 25 -1.68 -6.55 -7.42
C ASP A 25 -2.28 -5.25 -6.83
N ILE A 26 -1.80 -4.80 -5.65
CA ILE A 26 -2.20 -3.55 -5.01
C ILE A 26 -1.43 -2.31 -5.50
N ILE A 27 -0.41 -2.47 -6.35
CA ILE A 27 0.30 -1.31 -6.90
C ILE A 27 -0.65 -0.52 -7.80
N GLY A 28 -0.68 0.79 -7.64
CA GLY A 28 -1.54 1.66 -8.44
C GLY A 28 -2.04 2.88 -7.68
N LYS A 29 -2.98 3.58 -8.30
CA LYS A 29 -3.55 4.83 -7.77
C LYS A 29 -4.94 4.57 -7.24
N TYR A 30 -5.24 5.13 -6.07
CA TYR A 30 -6.50 4.90 -5.38
C TYR A 30 -7.05 6.19 -4.79
N ARG A 31 -8.36 6.38 -4.88
CA ARG A 31 -9.10 7.41 -4.15
C ARG A 31 -9.60 6.85 -2.83
N LEU A 32 -9.24 7.53 -1.75
CA LEU A 32 -9.72 7.22 -0.41
C LEU A 32 -11.11 7.84 -0.18
N PRO A 33 -11.88 7.34 0.81
CA PRO A 33 -13.19 7.90 1.16
C PRO A 33 -13.18 9.39 1.52
N ASN A 34 -12.01 9.92 1.88
CA ASN A 34 -11.81 11.33 2.16
C ASN A 34 -11.27 12.12 0.96
N ASN A 35 -11.38 11.60 -0.25
CA ASN A 35 -10.95 12.24 -1.49
C ASN A 35 -9.43 12.52 -1.61
N LEU A 36 -8.60 11.93 -0.75
CA LEU A 36 -7.16 11.86 -1.02
C LEU A 36 -6.92 10.81 -2.10
N ASP A 37 -6.13 11.19 -3.11
CA ASP A 37 -5.63 10.22 -4.08
C ASP A 37 -4.23 9.80 -3.66
N VAL A 38 -4.01 8.49 -3.56
CA VAL A 38 -2.78 7.87 -3.09
C VAL A 38 -2.24 6.92 -4.15
N GLU A 39 -0.93 6.97 -4.39
CA GLU A 39 -0.22 5.95 -5.18
C GLU A 39 0.44 4.95 -4.23
N ILE A 40 0.05 3.67 -4.34
CA ILE A 40 0.72 2.54 -3.70
C ILE A 40 1.84 2.05 -4.61
N PHE A 41 3.03 1.91 -4.06
CA PHE A 41 4.24 1.47 -4.74
C PHE A 41 5.05 0.51 -3.87
N GLU A 42 5.86 -0.33 -4.51
CA GLU A 42 6.79 -1.24 -3.83
C GLU A 42 8.15 -0.55 -3.59
N LYS A 43 8.72 -0.81 -2.42
CA LYS A 43 10.08 -0.40 -2.05
C LYS A 43 10.66 -1.43 -1.08
N GLU A 44 11.76 -2.06 -1.48
CA GLU A 44 12.56 -2.97 -0.63
C GLU A 44 11.76 -4.16 -0.05
N GLY A 45 10.90 -4.76 -0.87
CA GLY A 45 10.03 -5.88 -0.53
C GLY A 45 8.76 -5.49 0.23
N LYS A 46 8.53 -4.19 0.47
CA LYS A 46 7.36 -3.68 1.19
C LYS A 46 6.56 -2.72 0.31
N PHE A 47 5.30 -2.55 0.64
CA PHE A 47 4.41 -1.62 -0.04
C PHE A 47 4.26 -0.35 0.80
N MET A 48 4.42 0.78 0.12
CA MET A 48 4.29 2.12 0.66
C MET A 48 3.23 2.87 -0.15
N GLY A 49 2.76 3.99 0.38
CA GLY A 49 1.79 4.82 -0.31
C GLY A 49 2.00 6.30 -0.04
N LYS A 50 1.97 7.10 -1.10
CA LYS A 50 2.14 8.56 -1.03
C LYS A 50 0.93 9.28 -1.60
N ILE A 51 0.63 10.45 -1.05
CA ILE A 51 -0.44 11.31 -1.57
C ILE A 51 0.00 11.89 -2.92
N ILE A 52 -0.85 11.77 -3.94
CA ILE A 52 -0.62 12.31 -5.29
C ILE A 52 -1.59 13.43 -5.66
N ALA A 53 -2.78 13.48 -5.06
CA ALA A 53 -3.71 14.60 -5.20
C ALA A 53 -4.60 14.76 -3.96
N LEU A 54 -5.10 15.99 -3.76
CA LEU A 54 -6.07 16.35 -2.72
C LEU A 54 -7.41 16.65 -3.38
N SER A 55 -7.99 15.66 -4.06
CA SER A 55 -9.24 15.84 -4.81
C SER A 55 -10.35 16.35 -3.87
N GLY A 56 -11.15 17.33 -4.32
CA GLY A 56 -12.21 17.93 -3.50
C GLY A 56 -11.75 18.76 -2.29
N HIS A 57 -10.44 18.97 -2.07
CA HIS A 57 -9.89 19.84 -1.03
C HIS A 57 -9.49 21.21 -1.60
N GLU A 58 -10.39 21.84 -2.36
CA GLU A 58 -10.11 23.09 -3.11
C GLU A 58 -9.73 24.27 -2.19
N ASN A 59 -10.09 24.22 -0.91
CA ASN A 59 -9.77 25.23 0.11
C ASN A 59 -8.95 24.70 1.31
N GLY A 60 -8.50 23.44 1.30
CA GLY A 60 -8.14 22.73 2.55
C GLY A 60 -6.68 22.30 2.62
N THR A 61 -5.80 23.26 2.94
CA THR A 61 -4.42 23.10 3.42
C THR A 61 -3.56 22.04 2.71
N LYS A 62 -2.80 22.47 1.70
CA LYS A 62 -1.71 21.69 1.06
C LYS A 62 -0.59 21.27 2.02
N MET A 63 -0.67 21.69 3.28
CA MET A 63 0.33 21.55 4.32
C MET A 63 -0.18 20.65 5.46
N ASP A 64 0.72 19.95 6.12
CA ASP A 64 0.40 18.98 7.18
C ASP A 64 0.14 19.63 8.55
N VAL A 65 -0.76 20.61 8.63
CA VAL A 65 -0.97 21.45 9.81
C VAL A 65 -1.33 20.69 11.10
N ASN A 66 -1.87 19.48 10.97
CA ASN A 66 -2.24 18.64 12.10
C ASN A 66 -1.12 17.68 12.52
N ASN A 67 0.06 17.74 11.92
CA ASN A 67 1.15 16.87 12.30
C ASN A 67 1.46 17.02 13.80
N PRO A 68 1.53 15.92 14.57
CA PRO A 68 1.90 15.99 15.98
C PRO A 68 3.29 16.60 16.16
N ASP A 69 4.20 16.39 15.21
CA ASP A 69 5.49 17.07 15.14
C ASP A 69 5.31 18.47 14.53
N LYS A 70 5.51 19.51 15.35
CA LYS A 70 5.36 20.91 14.93
C LYS A 70 6.28 21.28 13.77
N SER A 71 7.46 20.66 13.66
CA SER A 71 8.41 20.96 12.58
C SER A 71 7.91 20.53 11.21
N LYS A 72 7.06 19.50 11.16
CA LYS A 72 6.50 18.92 9.93
C LYS A 72 5.19 19.59 9.49
N ARG A 73 4.66 20.53 10.27
CA ARG A 73 3.38 21.20 9.95
C ARG A 73 3.44 22.09 8.71
N ASN A 74 4.65 22.47 8.33
CA ASN A 74 4.95 23.22 7.12
C ASN A 74 5.42 22.30 5.97
N ASP A 75 5.27 20.98 6.10
CA ASP A 75 5.51 20.08 4.98
C ASP A 75 4.31 20.04 4.05
N SER A 76 4.56 19.89 2.75
CA SER A 76 3.47 19.60 1.82
C SER A 76 2.90 18.19 2.06
N LEU A 77 1.59 18.07 1.91
CA LEU A 77 0.89 16.77 1.87
C LEU A 77 1.13 16.05 0.55
N ILE A 78 1.24 16.77 -0.57
CA ILE A 78 1.54 16.15 -1.87
C ILE A 78 2.95 15.54 -1.83
N GLY A 79 3.06 14.28 -2.24
CA GLY A 79 4.29 13.50 -2.21
C GLY A 79 4.63 12.91 -0.84
N LYS A 80 3.90 13.28 0.24
CA LYS A 80 4.12 12.71 1.57
C LYS A 80 3.75 11.23 1.56
N VAL A 81 4.69 10.38 1.97
CA VAL A 81 4.44 8.96 2.22
C VAL A 81 3.61 8.86 3.49
N ILE A 82 2.40 8.34 3.36
CA ILE A 82 1.46 8.18 4.46
C ILE A 82 1.14 6.72 4.77
N ILE A 83 1.52 5.78 3.89
CA ILE A 83 1.40 4.33 4.13
C ILE A 83 2.79 3.73 4.14
N GLU A 84 3.08 2.90 5.13
CA GLU A 84 4.38 2.25 5.31
C GLU A 84 4.21 0.80 5.73
N ASN A 85 5.20 -0.04 5.40
CA ASN A 85 5.35 -1.41 5.92
C ASN A 85 4.23 -2.40 5.60
N LEU A 86 3.44 -2.18 4.54
CA LEU A 86 2.54 -3.23 4.06
C LEU A 86 3.38 -4.39 3.50
N GLU A 87 3.06 -5.61 3.94
CA GLU A 87 3.76 -6.83 3.55
C GLU A 87 2.74 -7.87 3.12
N TYR A 88 2.98 -8.54 1.98
CA TYR A 88 2.05 -9.55 1.49
C TYR A 88 2.16 -10.85 2.29
N ASN A 89 1.07 -11.23 2.96
CA ASN A 89 0.91 -12.52 3.61
C ASN A 89 0.26 -13.51 2.63
N LYS A 90 1.01 -14.56 2.26
CA LYS A 90 0.58 -15.57 1.29
C LYS A 90 -0.52 -16.49 1.80
N GLU A 91 -0.52 -16.79 3.10
CA GLU A 91 -1.48 -17.70 3.72
C GLU A 91 -2.86 -17.05 3.76
N GLU A 92 -2.92 -15.77 4.14
CA GLU A 92 -4.15 -15.00 4.22
C GLU A 92 -4.55 -14.36 2.88
N LYS A 93 -3.61 -14.23 1.94
CA LYS A 93 -3.73 -13.46 0.70
C LYS A 93 -4.10 -12.00 0.95
N GLU A 94 -3.55 -11.44 2.04
CA GLU A 94 -3.75 -10.06 2.48
C GLU A 94 -2.41 -9.31 2.52
N TRP A 95 -2.46 -7.98 2.52
CA TRP A 95 -1.30 -7.14 2.85
C TRP A 95 -1.45 -6.64 4.28
N ILE A 96 -0.53 -7.02 5.15
CA ILE A 96 -0.61 -6.82 6.60
C ILE A 96 0.55 -5.96 7.10
N ASN A 97 0.60 -5.71 8.42
CA ASN A 97 1.64 -4.93 9.12
C ASN A 97 1.76 -3.45 8.73
N GLY A 98 0.88 -2.99 7.83
CA GLY A 98 0.87 -1.62 7.37
C GLY A 98 0.56 -0.63 8.49
N LYS A 99 1.12 0.58 8.35
CA LYS A 99 0.72 1.75 9.13
C LYS A 99 0.31 2.85 8.17
N MET A 100 -0.72 3.60 8.55
CA MET A 100 -1.19 4.75 7.78
C MET A 100 -1.30 6.00 8.65
N TYR A 101 -0.67 7.09 8.23
CA TYR A 101 -0.87 8.42 8.77
C TYR A 101 -2.07 9.10 8.09
N GLY A 102 -3.05 9.53 8.89
CA GLY A 102 -4.20 10.33 8.48
C GLY A 102 -3.97 11.81 8.77
N PRO A 103 -3.61 12.64 7.77
CA PRO A 103 -3.25 14.05 7.96
C PRO A 103 -4.41 14.93 8.44
N GLU A 104 -5.67 14.51 8.25
CA GLU A 104 -6.84 15.27 8.74
C GLU A 104 -6.88 15.41 10.26
N LYS A 105 -6.37 14.41 10.98
CA LYS A 105 -6.42 14.38 12.45
C LYS A 105 -5.05 14.20 13.09
N GLY A 106 -3.98 14.10 12.30
CA GLY A 106 -2.63 13.84 12.82
C GLY A 106 -2.49 12.46 13.46
N LEU A 107 -3.27 11.47 13.03
CA LEU A 107 -3.34 10.15 13.67
C LEU A 107 -2.72 9.06 12.81
N VAL A 108 -2.01 8.13 13.46
CA VAL A 108 -1.52 6.90 12.83
C VAL A 108 -2.42 5.71 13.19
N PHE A 109 -2.74 4.90 12.19
CA PHE A 109 -3.57 3.69 12.29
C PHE A 109 -2.77 2.48 11.80
N ASN A 110 -3.10 1.30 12.31
CA ASN A 110 -2.71 0.07 11.63
C ASN A 110 -3.56 -0.07 10.36
N LEU A 111 -2.97 -0.64 9.32
CA LEU A 111 -3.56 -0.78 8.00
C LEU A 111 -3.34 -2.20 7.49
N LYS A 112 -4.40 -2.81 6.94
CA LYS A 112 -4.27 -4.00 6.11
C LYS A 112 -5.18 -3.92 4.89
N ILE A 113 -4.78 -4.55 3.79
CA ILE A 113 -5.58 -4.67 2.56
C ILE A 113 -6.01 -6.13 2.45
N THR A 114 -7.32 -6.37 2.48
CA THR A 114 -7.87 -7.72 2.66
C THR A 114 -8.41 -8.32 1.37
N LYS A 115 -8.86 -7.48 0.44
CA LYS A 115 -9.45 -7.93 -0.84
C LYS A 115 -9.14 -6.96 -1.96
N ILE A 116 -8.93 -7.53 -3.14
CA ILE A 116 -8.86 -6.79 -4.41
C ILE A 116 -10.11 -7.13 -5.22
N LYS A 117 -10.76 -6.11 -5.76
CA LYS A 117 -11.85 -6.22 -6.73
C LYS A 117 -11.48 -5.42 -7.97
N GLN A 118 -12.31 -5.53 -9.01
CA GLN A 118 -12.03 -4.92 -10.31
C GLN A 118 -11.68 -3.42 -10.23
N ASN A 119 -12.47 -2.64 -9.48
CA ASN A 119 -12.33 -1.18 -9.38
C ASN A 119 -12.11 -0.68 -7.94
N GLU A 120 -11.90 -1.58 -6.98
CA GLU A 120 -11.70 -1.18 -5.57
C GLU A 120 -10.82 -2.16 -4.82
N ILE A 121 -10.21 -1.70 -3.73
CA ILE A 121 -9.63 -2.56 -2.70
C ILE A 121 -10.38 -2.38 -1.38
N GLU A 122 -10.47 -3.45 -0.61
CA GLU A 122 -10.99 -3.43 0.75
C GLU A 122 -9.84 -3.27 1.74
N VAL A 123 -9.96 -2.27 2.59
CA VAL A 123 -8.90 -1.84 3.51
C VAL A 123 -9.45 -1.81 4.93
N VAL A 124 -8.73 -2.38 5.88
CA VAL A 124 -9.08 -2.29 7.31
C VAL A 124 -8.10 -1.37 8.00
N GLY A 125 -8.63 -0.28 8.56
CA GLY A 125 -7.90 0.62 9.45
C GLY A 125 -8.27 0.32 10.90
N SER A 126 -7.29 0.16 11.79
CA SER A 126 -7.55 -0.08 13.21
C SER A 126 -6.65 0.75 14.14
N LYS A 127 -7.18 1.07 15.32
CA LYS A 127 -6.45 1.75 16.40
C LYS A 127 -7.08 1.37 17.74
N PHE A 128 -6.27 0.84 18.66
CA PHE A 128 -6.75 0.27 19.92
C PHE A 128 -7.85 -0.77 19.70
N LEU A 129 -9.01 -0.63 20.36
CA LEU A 129 -10.15 -1.54 20.27
C LEU A 129 -11.09 -1.21 19.10
N PHE A 130 -10.77 -0.23 18.27
CA PHE A 130 -11.63 0.21 17.17
C PHE A 130 -11.03 -0.17 15.82
N TRP A 131 -11.89 -0.61 14.91
CA TRP A 131 -11.55 -0.88 13.52
C TRP A 131 -12.66 -0.40 12.59
N LYS A 132 -12.30 -0.13 11.34
CA LYS A 132 -13.23 0.15 10.24
C LYS A 132 -12.75 -0.52 8.97
N THR A 133 -13.69 -1.06 8.21
CA THR A 133 -13.47 -1.48 6.83
C THR A 133 -13.84 -0.34 5.90
N LEU A 134 -12.93 -0.01 5.00
CA LEU A 134 -13.02 1.08 4.03
C LEU A 134 -12.85 0.49 2.63
N LYS A 135 -13.40 1.18 1.65
CA LYS A 135 -13.21 0.88 0.23
C LYS A 135 -12.41 2.00 -0.39
N TRP A 136 -11.32 1.66 -1.07
CA TRP A 136 -10.56 2.63 -1.85
C TRP A 136 -10.79 2.33 -3.33
N GLU A 137 -11.22 3.34 -4.07
CA GLU A 137 -11.57 3.22 -5.49
C GLU A 137 -10.29 3.28 -6.32
N ARG A 138 -10.13 2.36 -7.27
CA ARG A 138 -8.98 2.39 -8.17
C ARG A 138 -9.17 3.50 -9.20
N LEU A 139 -8.13 4.30 -9.41
CA LEU A 139 -8.11 5.36 -10.42
C LEU A 139 -7.53 4.79 -11.72
N ASN A 140 -8.21 5.06 -12.83
CA ASN A 140 -7.79 4.68 -14.18
C ASN A 140 -6.77 5.67 -14.75
#